data_AF-A0A7C4SN78-F1
#
_entry.id   AF-A0A7C4SN78-F1
#
_cell.length_a   1.000
_cell.length_b   1.000
_cell.length_c   1.000
_cell.angle_alpha   90.00
_cell.angle_beta   90.00
_cell.angle_gamma   90.00
#
_symmetry.space_group_name_H-M   'P 1'
#
loop_
_entity.id
_entity.type
_entity.pdbx_description
1 polymer ?
#
loop_
_entity_poly.entity_id
_entity_poly.type
_entity_poly.pdbx_seq_one_letter_code
_entity_poly.pdbx_strand_id
1 'polypeptide(L)'
;MTGGGQRKELPRAGRERKRNDGAGDSATRNRTSRHLRPPRCGAGILGAAMVFHDGDERQKISGKRERYQLDGFRARGQYSPPMSEWFFVSDLHGHSGRYRRLFEAIRERRPEVVLLGGDLFPGGSGMRLLSQADADFEEEILFSGLSGLRRELGGWYPRVLAIPGNDDGRAGEEALAEGERRGLLSLIHQKCVPVRNWTVMGYAFVPPTPFLLKDFERYDVSRYVDPGAVPPEEGVHSAPADTDAIQAATIREDLARLAPAVDRGRLIGLFHAPPYDTRLDLADLAGRRIDGAPLDPHVGSIALRRFLEEREPHLALHGHVHESVRLSGNFIDRVGRTVCLGAAHDGPELALVSFDPEHPAEARRDLLPV
;
A
#
# COMPACT_ATOMS: atom_id res chain seq x y z
N MET A 1 8.10 -54.23 -30.11
CA MET A 1 7.67 -55.65 -30.08
C MET A 1 8.34 -56.32 -28.89
N THR A 2 7.56 -57.16 -28.17
CA THR A 2 7.91 -58.12 -27.08
C THR A 2 8.55 -57.53 -25.79
N GLY A 3 8.05 -57.69 -24.56
CA GLY A 3 6.94 -58.48 -24.02
C GLY A 3 7.39 -59.25 -22.75
N GLY A 4 6.64 -59.11 -21.63
CA GLY A 4 6.60 -60.00 -20.45
C GLY A 4 7.57 -59.66 -19.31
N GLY A 5 7.21 -59.46 -18.04
CA GLY A 5 5.98 -59.74 -17.30
C GLY A 5 6.17 -60.88 -16.30
N GLN A 6 6.37 -60.59 -15.01
CA GLN A 6 6.07 -61.52 -13.91
C GLN A 6 5.60 -60.78 -12.65
N ARG A 7 4.34 -61.04 -12.27
CA ARG A 7 3.74 -60.82 -10.96
C ARG A 7 4.08 -62.01 -10.05
N LYS A 8 4.20 -61.78 -8.73
CA LYS A 8 3.94 -62.79 -7.71
C LYS A 8 3.23 -62.17 -6.51
N GLU A 9 2.42 -63.01 -5.89
CA GLU A 9 1.25 -62.72 -5.07
C GLU A 9 1.56 -62.54 -3.57
N LEU A 10 0.59 -61.91 -2.89
CA LEU A 10 0.36 -61.90 -1.44
C LEU A 10 -0.03 -63.27 -0.91
N PRO A 11 0.06 -63.47 0.42
CA PRO A 11 -0.99 -64.14 1.16
C PRO A 11 -1.63 -63.24 2.23
N ARG A 12 -2.94 -63.46 2.43
CA ARG A 12 -3.83 -62.85 3.41
C ARG A 12 -3.83 -63.59 4.76
N ALA A 13 -4.29 -62.84 5.76
CA ALA A 13 -5.21 -63.21 6.84
C ALA A 13 -4.63 -63.53 8.23
N GLY A 14 -5.09 -62.73 9.20
CA GLY A 14 -5.05 -63.00 10.64
C GLY A 14 -5.93 -61.99 11.37
N ARG A 15 -7.23 -62.30 11.50
CA ARG A 15 -8.20 -61.58 12.35
C ARG A 15 -7.89 -61.86 13.82
N GLU A 16 -8.02 -60.86 14.68
CA GLU A 16 -8.55 -61.08 16.03
C GLU A 16 -9.42 -59.90 16.47
N ARG A 17 -10.65 -60.25 16.90
CA ARG A 17 -11.63 -59.39 17.56
C ARG A 17 -11.49 -59.62 19.06
N LYS A 18 -11.63 -58.57 19.87
CA LYS A 18 -12.34 -58.68 21.16
C LYS A 18 -13.24 -57.48 21.37
N ARG A 19 -14.52 -57.81 21.61
CA ARG A 19 -15.60 -56.98 22.13
C ARG A 19 -15.57 -57.03 23.67
N ASN A 20 -16.09 -55.99 24.31
CA ASN A 20 -17.19 -55.99 25.30
C ASN A 20 -17.11 -54.64 26.03
N ASP A 21 -18.11 -53.77 26.05
CA ASP A 21 -19.55 -53.87 26.42
C ASP A 21 -19.77 -53.24 27.80
N GLY A 22 -20.85 -52.45 27.90
CA GLY A 22 -21.42 -51.92 29.16
C GLY A 22 -21.62 -50.40 29.10
N ALA A 23 -22.72 -49.90 28.54
CA ALA A 23 -23.98 -49.58 29.25
C ALA A 23 -23.76 -48.45 30.29
N GLY A 24 -24.33 -47.25 30.20
CA GLY A 24 -25.65 -46.85 29.71
C GLY A 24 -26.36 -46.23 30.92
N ASP A 25 -26.72 -44.94 30.87
CA ASP A 25 -27.93 -44.49 31.57
C ASP A 25 -28.41 -43.12 31.09
N SER A 26 -29.74 -43.05 30.98
CA SER A 26 -30.55 -41.90 30.63
C SER A 26 -30.93 -41.11 31.88
N ALA A 27 -30.82 -39.78 31.85
CA ALA A 27 -31.57 -38.94 32.79
C ALA A 27 -31.77 -37.51 32.26
N THR A 28 -32.97 -37.27 31.73
CA THR A 28 -33.62 -35.96 31.70
C THR A 28 -33.74 -35.39 33.12
N ARG A 29 -33.13 -34.23 33.39
CA ARG A 29 -33.61 -33.29 34.42
C ARG A 29 -33.43 -31.83 33.99
N ASN A 30 -34.59 -31.21 33.86
CA ASN A 30 -34.85 -29.79 33.82
C ASN A 30 -34.48 -29.16 35.19
N ARG A 31 -33.72 -28.05 35.23
CA ARG A 31 -33.99 -26.88 36.10
C ARG A 31 -32.89 -25.81 36.07
N THR A 32 -33.41 -24.58 35.99
CA THR A 32 -32.94 -23.31 36.60
C THR A 32 -31.74 -22.59 35.99
N SER A 33 -32.11 -21.58 35.20
CA SER A 33 -31.49 -20.27 35.08
C SER A 33 -30.65 -19.84 36.29
N ARG A 34 -29.37 -19.58 36.03
CA ARG A 34 -28.60 -18.54 36.73
C ARG A 34 -27.91 -17.67 35.70
N HIS A 35 -28.36 -16.42 35.63
CA HIS A 35 -27.72 -15.33 34.92
C HIS A 35 -26.27 -15.18 35.37
N LEU A 36 -25.32 -15.48 34.48
CA LEU A 36 -23.96 -14.95 34.55
C LEU A 36 -23.90 -13.79 33.55
N ARG A 37 -23.81 -12.57 34.10
CA ARG A 37 -23.63 -11.33 33.36
C ARG A 37 -22.28 -11.37 32.62
N PRO A 38 -22.20 -10.95 31.35
CA PRO A 38 -20.91 -10.67 30.72
C PRO A 38 -20.26 -9.45 31.40
N PRO A 39 -18.93 -9.39 31.50
CA PRO A 39 -18.24 -8.24 32.06
C PRO A 39 -18.49 -7.01 31.18
N ARG A 40 -18.77 -5.89 31.86
CA ARG A 40 -18.99 -4.58 31.24
C ARG A 40 -17.73 -4.12 30.52
N CYS A 41 -17.82 -3.93 29.21
CA CYS A 41 -16.86 -3.13 28.45
C CYS A 41 -16.88 -1.71 29.00
N GLY A 42 -15.76 -1.26 29.55
CA GLY A 42 -15.51 0.14 29.84
C GLY A 42 -15.28 0.87 28.53
N ALA A 43 -16.32 1.57 28.07
CA ALA A 43 -16.17 2.67 27.12
C ALA A 43 -15.48 3.84 27.83
N GLY A 44 -14.52 4.48 27.17
CA GLY A 44 -14.06 5.81 27.53
C GLY A 44 -12.55 6.00 27.49
N ILE A 45 -12.02 6.27 26.30
CA ILE A 45 -11.00 7.31 26.14
C ILE A 45 -11.41 8.10 24.91
N LEU A 46 -12.33 9.05 25.12
CA LEU A 46 -12.59 10.14 24.18
C LEU A 46 -11.35 11.04 24.15
N GLY A 47 -11.06 11.57 22.97
CA GLY A 47 -9.96 12.48 22.70
C GLY A 47 -9.91 13.66 23.67
N ALA A 48 -8.71 13.89 24.22
CA ALA A 48 -8.39 15.13 24.90
C ALA A 48 -7.97 16.16 23.84
N ALA A 49 -8.91 17.03 23.46
CA ALA A 49 -8.59 18.32 22.87
C ALA A 49 -8.03 19.21 23.98
N MET A 50 -6.75 19.60 23.89
CA MET A 50 -6.20 20.64 24.77
C MET A 50 -6.61 22.01 24.24
N VAL A 51 -7.41 22.71 25.05
CA VAL A 51 -7.68 24.14 24.95
C VAL A 51 -6.48 24.87 25.55
N PHE A 52 -5.79 25.69 24.76
CA PHE A 52 -4.79 26.62 25.26
C PHE A 52 -5.40 28.03 25.38
N HIS A 53 -5.07 28.67 26.51
CA HIS A 53 -5.46 30.04 26.85
C HIS A 53 -4.82 31.07 25.93
N ASP A 54 -5.62 32.08 25.61
CA ASP A 54 -5.30 33.26 24.82
C ASP A 54 -4.28 34.15 25.56
N GLY A 55 -3.25 34.57 24.82
CA GLY A 55 -2.16 35.43 25.29
C GLY A 55 -1.70 36.32 24.15
N ASP A 56 -2.29 37.51 24.09
CA ASP A 56 -2.07 38.57 23.11
C ASP A 56 -0.65 39.16 23.23
N GLU A 57 0.22 38.85 22.26
CA GLU A 57 1.37 39.70 21.94
C GLU A 57 1.56 39.83 20.42
N ARG A 58 1.17 41.00 19.92
CA ARG A 58 1.42 41.47 18.56
C ARG A 58 2.93 41.66 18.34
N GLN A 59 3.52 40.87 17.45
CA GLN A 59 4.76 41.26 16.77
C GLN A 59 4.63 41.13 15.26
N LYS A 60 4.85 42.28 14.61
CA LYS A 60 5.00 42.44 13.16
C LYS A 60 6.21 41.64 12.70
N ILE A 61 6.03 40.71 11.76
CA ILE A 61 7.15 40.09 11.03
C ILE A 61 7.00 40.40 9.55
N SER A 62 7.92 41.24 9.09
CA SER A 62 8.14 41.63 7.70
C SER A 62 8.50 40.43 6.83
N GLY A 63 7.96 40.39 5.62
CA GLY A 63 8.33 39.40 4.62
C GLY A 63 9.83 39.34 4.35
N LYS A 64 10.40 38.14 4.43
CA LYS A 64 11.70 37.80 3.83
C LYS A 64 11.52 36.57 2.96
N ARG A 65 11.53 36.80 1.64
CA ARG A 65 11.85 35.78 0.64
C ARG A 65 13.36 35.57 0.70
N GLU A 66 13.83 34.43 1.18
CA GLU A 66 15.23 34.05 1.02
C GLU A 66 15.43 33.46 -0.37
N ARG A 67 16.18 34.22 -1.18
CA ARG A 67 16.58 33.92 -2.55
C ARG A 67 18.05 33.53 -2.48
N TYR A 68 18.39 32.28 -2.78
CA TYR A 68 19.77 31.91 -3.05
C TYR A 68 20.10 32.33 -4.50
N GLN A 69 20.84 33.42 -4.65
CA GLN A 69 21.43 33.84 -5.92
C GLN A 69 22.79 33.17 -6.09
N LEU A 70 22.95 32.41 -7.17
CA LEU A 70 24.24 32.19 -7.80
C LEU A 70 24.17 32.87 -9.18
N ASP A 71 24.85 34.00 -9.31
CA ASP A 71 25.04 34.66 -10.60
C ASP A 71 26.07 33.89 -11.44
N GLY A 72 25.71 33.61 -12.70
CA GLY A 72 26.58 32.92 -13.65
C GLY A 72 25.94 32.85 -15.04
N PHE A 73 26.20 33.89 -15.83
CA PHE A 73 25.69 34.14 -17.18
C PHE A 73 25.99 33.01 -18.20
N ARG A 74 24.99 32.54 -18.96
CA ARG A 74 25.12 32.20 -20.39
C ARG A 74 23.75 32.12 -21.08
N ALA A 75 23.68 32.75 -22.25
CA ALA A 75 22.48 32.96 -23.04
C ALA A 75 22.29 31.90 -24.16
N ARG A 76 21.03 31.85 -24.63
CA ARG A 76 20.49 31.28 -25.89
C ARG A 76 20.26 29.77 -25.94
N GLY A 77 18.97 29.44 -25.82
CA GLY A 77 18.25 28.64 -26.82
C GLY A 77 18.76 27.23 -27.01
N GLN A 78 18.47 26.35 -26.04
CA GLN A 78 18.31 24.94 -26.32
C GLN A 78 16.84 24.63 -26.08
N TYR A 79 16.16 24.20 -27.13
CA TYR A 79 14.87 23.52 -27.01
C TYR A 79 15.16 22.24 -26.23
N SER A 80 15.00 22.29 -24.90
CA SER A 80 14.91 21.07 -24.12
C SER A 80 13.67 20.34 -24.64
N PRO A 81 13.77 19.06 -25.04
CA PRO A 81 12.57 18.29 -25.31
C PRO A 81 11.65 18.44 -24.09
N PRO A 82 10.31 18.52 -24.26
CA PRO A 82 9.41 18.59 -23.10
C PRO A 82 9.79 17.43 -22.19
N MET A 83 10.18 17.73 -20.95
CA MET A 83 10.56 16.69 -19.99
C MET A 83 9.43 15.67 -19.95
N SER A 84 9.75 14.38 -20.04
CA SER A 84 8.80 13.30 -19.81
C SER A 84 8.47 13.25 -18.32
N GLU A 85 7.75 14.27 -17.85
CA GLU A 85 7.38 14.42 -16.46
C GLU A 85 6.33 13.35 -16.11
N TRP A 86 6.60 12.62 -15.03
CA TRP A 86 5.73 11.61 -14.47
C TRP A 86 5.28 12.06 -13.09
N PHE A 87 4.04 11.74 -12.74
CA PHE A 87 3.47 11.99 -11.43
C PHE A 87 3.37 10.71 -10.63
N PHE A 88 3.61 10.82 -9.33
CA PHE A 88 3.40 9.77 -8.35
C PHE A 88 2.70 10.35 -7.12
N VAL A 89 1.63 9.66 -6.70
CA VAL A 89 0.87 9.93 -5.48
C VAL A 89 0.48 8.60 -4.85
N SER A 90 0.26 8.58 -3.54
CA SER A 90 -0.24 7.44 -2.78
C SER A 90 -1.07 7.94 -1.60
N ASP A 91 -1.75 7.05 -0.88
CA ASP A 91 -2.39 7.36 0.41
C ASP A 91 -3.41 8.51 0.29
N LEU A 92 -4.23 8.45 -0.76
CA LEU A 92 -5.27 9.44 -1.02
C LEU A 92 -6.48 9.23 -0.10
N HIS A 93 -6.70 8.01 0.39
CA HIS A 93 -7.74 7.64 1.37
C HIS A 93 -9.14 8.15 1.01
N GLY A 94 -9.46 8.16 -0.29
CA GLY A 94 -10.75 8.67 -0.78
C GLY A 94 -10.98 10.18 -0.58
N HIS A 95 -9.95 10.95 -0.23
CA HIS A 95 -10.11 12.38 0.04
C HIS A 95 -10.40 13.15 -1.25
N SER A 96 -11.68 13.45 -1.49
CA SER A 96 -12.14 14.07 -2.75
C SER A 96 -11.37 15.33 -3.16
N GLY A 97 -10.97 16.16 -2.20
CA GLY A 97 -10.17 17.36 -2.48
C GLY A 97 -8.76 17.04 -3.02
N ARG A 98 -8.11 15.97 -2.54
CA ARG A 98 -6.79 15.54 -3.04
C ARG A 98 -6.91 15.06 -4.48
N TYR A 99 -7.97 14.34 -4.82
CA TYR A 99 -8.29 13.95 -6.20
C TYR A 99 -8.54 15.15 -7.11
N ARG A 100 -9.36 16.11 -6.68
CA ARG A 100 -9.60 17.34 -7.47
C ARG A 100 -8.29 18.07 -7.73
N ARG A 101 -7.45 18.23 -6.71
CA ARG A 101 -6.15 18.89 -6.83
C ARG A 101 -5.18 18.13 -7.75
N LEU A 102 -5.17 16.79 -7.68
CA LEU A 102 -4.41 15.94 -8.61
C LEU A 102 -4.87 16.15 -10.05
N PHE A 103 -6.19 16.15 -10.29
CA PHE A 103 -6.74 16.35 -11.63
C PHE A 103 -6.42 17.74 -12.19
N GLU A 104 -6.45 18.79 -11.36
CA GLU A 104 -5.97 20.12 -11.75
C GLU A 104 -4.49 20.10 -12.13
N ALA A 105 -3.63 19.50 -11.32
CA ALA A 105 -2.19 19.38 -11.63
C ALA A 105 -1.95 18.63 -12.96
N ILE A 106 -2.73 17.57 -13.23
CA ILE A 106 -2.67 16.84 -14.51
C ILE A 106 -3.06 17.74 -15.68
N ARG A 107 -4.10 18.57 -15.54
CA ARG A 107 -4.51 19.52 -16.60
C ARG A 107 -3.44 20.55 -16.90
N GLU A 108 -2.83 21.09 -15.84
CA GLU A 108 -1.85 22.17 -15.91
C GLU A 108 -0.52 21.72 -16.49
N ARG A 109 0.00 20.59 -15.99
CA ARG A 109 1.37 20.13 -16.29
C ARG A 109 1.43 19.04 -17.34
N ARG A 110 0.31 18.36 -17.61
CA ARG A 110 0.17 17.31 -18.63
C ARG A 110 1.30 16.27 -18.53
N PRO A 111 1.44 15.62 -17.36
CA PRO A 111 2.43 14.56 -17.21
C PRO A 111 2.16 13.46 -18.24
N GLU A 112 3.19 12.72 -18.60
CA GLU A 112 3.04 11.59 -19.52
C GLU A 112 2.36 10.39 -18.81
N VAL A 113 2.71 10.19 -17.54
CA VAL A 113 2.28 9.04 -16.73
C VAL A 113 1.87 9.54 -15.35
N VAL A 114 0.81 8.95 -14.81
CA VAL A 114 0.39 9.13 -13.43
C VAL A 114 0.38 7.77 -12.76
N LEU A 115 1.12 7.65 -11.66
CA LEU A 115 1.27 6.43 -10.87
C LEU A 115 0.52 6.61 -9.54
N LEU A 116 -0.45 5.73 -9.27
CA LEU A 116 -1.25 5.70 -8.05
C LEU A 116 -0.77 4.53 -7.16
N GLY A 117 -0.10 4.86 -6.06
CA GLY A 117 0.68 3.96 -5.23
C GLY A 117 -0.03 3.30 -4.05
N GLY A 118 -1.33 3.01 -4.17
CA GLY A 118 -2.11 2.35 -3.12
C GLY A 118 -2.75 3.31 -2.11
N ASP A 119 -3.67 2.75 -1.31
CA ASP A 119 -4.52 3.44 -0.34
C ASP A 119 -5.29 4.59 -1.00
N LEU A 120 -6.08 4.23 -2.01
CA LEU A 120 -6.73 5.16 -2.94
C LEU A 120 -8.18 5.47 -2.56
N PHE A 121 -8.87 4.51 -1.94
CA PHE A 121 -10.30 4.58 -1.66
C PHE A 121 -10.57 5.01 -0.21
N PRO A 122 -11.80 5.43 0.14
CA PRO A 122 -12.18 5.67 1.53
C PRO A 122 -11.91 4.41 2.38
N GLY A 123 -11.02 4.55 3.37
CA GLY A 123 -10.49 3.41 4.13
C GLY A 123 -11.53 2.65 4.95
N GLY A 124 -11.31 1.34 5.10
CA GLY A 124 -12.13 0.38 5.85
C GLY A 124 -11.97 0.38 7.37
N SER A 125 -11.62 1.51 8.01
CA SER A 125 -11.64 1.61 9.48
C SER A 125 -13.10 1.73 9.98
N GLY A 126 -13.79 0.58 10.07
CA GLY A 126 -14.99 0.40 10.89
C GLY A 126 -16.27 1.13 10.48
N MET A 127 -16.30 1.90 9.39
CA MET A 127 -17.42 2.81 9.08
C MET A 127 -18.23 2.46 7.83
N ARG A 128 -17.94 1.37 7.12
CA ARG A 128 -18.76 0.92 5.97
C ARG A 128 -20.11 0.31 6.36
N LEU A 129 -20.37 0.13 7.66
CA LEU A 129 -21.62 -0.46 8.17
C LEU A 129 -22.76 0.57 8.35
N LEU A 130 -22.54 1.87 8.14
CA LEU A 130 -23.56 2.90 8.45
C LEU A 130 -23.79 4.01 7.40
N SER A 131 -23.10 4.07 6.26
CA SER A 131 -23.42 5.08 5.25
C SER A 131 -23.64 4.48 3.86
N GLN A 132 -24.86 4.64 3.34
CA GLN A 132 -25.19 4.53 1.91
C GLN A 132 -24.48 5.60 1.05
N ALA A 133 -23.45 6.28 1.57
CA ALA A 133 -22.74 7.40 0.93
C ALA A 133 -21.41 7.00 0.26
N ASP A 134 -20.96 5.75 0.40
CA ASP A 134 -19.69 5.29 -0.19
C ASP A 134 -19.84 4.73 -1.60
N ALA A 135 -21.06 4.55 -2.13
CA ALA A 135 -21.27 4.12 -3.51
C ALA A 135 -20.99 5.22 -4.55
N ASP A 136 -20.80 6.46 -4.08
CA ASP A 136 -20.64 7.64 -4.92
C ASP A 136 -19.17 8.00 -5.17
N PHE A 137 -18.21 7.54 -4.34
CA PHE A 137 -16.82 7.98 -4.50
C PHE A 137 -16.21 7.52 -5.83
N GLU A 138 -16.32 6.23 -6.15
CA GLU A 138 -15.74 5.65 -7.36
C GLU A 138 -16.33 6.31 -8.61
N GLU A 139 -17.65 6.45 -8.68
CA GLU A 139 -18.33 7.04 -9.83
C GLU A 139 -18.17 8.56 -9.91
N GLU A 140 -18.47 9.29 -8.82
CA GLU A 140 -18.53 10.75 -8.83
C GLU A 140 -17.15 11.43 -8.77
N ILE A 141 -16.16 10.80 -8.14
CA ILE A 141 -14.83 11.37 -7.99
C ILE A 141 -13.84 10.71 -8.95
N LEU A 142 -13.59 9.41 -8.81
CA LEU A 142 -12.52 8.74 -9.54
C LEU A 142 -12.85 8.65 -11.04
N PHE A 143 -13.95 7.97 -11.39
CA PHE A 143 -14.29 7.70 -12.79
C PHE A 143 -14.77 8.94 -13.51
N SER A 144 -15.61 9.77 -12.89
CA SER A 144 -16.02 11.06 -13.46
C SER A 144 -14.83 11.98 -13.69
N GLY A 145 -13.91 12.09 -12.72
CA GLY A 145 -12.71 12.90 -12.82
C GLY A 145 -11.77 12.45 -13.94
N LEU A 146 -11.42 11.16 -13.98
CA LEU A 146 -10.58 10.58 -15.04
C LEU A 146 -11.26 10.66 -16.42
N SER A 147 -12.58 10.44 -16.50
CA SER A 147 -13.33 10.57 -17.75
C SER A 147 -13.35 12.02 -18.25
N GLY A 148 -13.48 12.98 -17.34
CA GLY A 148 -13.36 14.41 -17.62
C GLY A 148 -11.99 14.74 -18.20
N LEU A 149 -10.92 14.34 -17.51
CA LEU A 149 -9.55 14.50 -17.99
C LEU A 149 -9.34 13.87 -19.37
N ARG A 150 -9.82 12.64 -19.60
CA ARG A 150 -9.67 11.96 -20.88
C ARG A 150 -10.37 12.70 -22.03
N ARG A 151 -11.57 13.22 -21.77
CA ARG A 151 -12.35 14.02 -22.74
C ARG A 151 -11.67 15.35 -23.05
N GLU A 152 -11.17 16.03 -22.01
CA GLU A 152 -10.55 17.36 -22.13
C GLU A 152 -9.16 17.31 -22.75
N LEU A 153 -8.32 16.35 -22.36
CA LEU A 153 -6.93 16.25 -22.80
C LEU A 153 -6.76 15.45 -24.10
N GLY A 154 -7.71 14.56 -24.43
CA GLY A 154 -7.67 13.75 -25.65
C GLY A 154 -6.37 12.95 -25.76
N GLY A 155 -5.59 13.19 -26.82
CA GLY A 155 -4.29 12.54 -27.03
C GLY A 155 -3.21 12.89 -26.00
N TRP A 156 -3.45 13.91 -25.16
CA TRP A 156 -2.57 14.30 -24.04
C TRP A 156 -3.01 13.71 -22.71
N TYR A 157 -4.03 12.85 -22.68
CA TYR A 157 -4.42 12.14 -21.46
C TYR A 157 -3.26 11.24 -20.99
N PRO A 158 -2.81 11.35 -19.73
CA PRO A 158 -1.70 10.56 -19.25
C PRO A 158 -2.06 9.07 -19.21
N ARG A 159 -1.03 8.23 -19.28
CA ARG A 159 -1.20 6.84 -18.89
C ARG A 159 -1.32 6.76 -17.36
N VAL A 160 -2.46 6.32 -16.86
CA VAL A 160 -2.70 6.15 -15.42
C VAL A 160 -2.50 4.69 -15.04
N LEU A 161 -1.54 4.40 -14.16
CA LEU A 161 -1.28 3.07 -13.62
C LEU A 161 -1.55 3.07 -12.11
N ALA A 162 -2.22 2.04 -11.62
CA ALA A 162 -2.62 1.96 -10.22
C ALA A 162 -2.33 0.59 -9.60
N ILE A 163 -1.97 0.62 -8.32
CA ILE A 163 -2.02 -0.52 -7.41
C ILE A 163 -2.95 -0.16 -6.23
N PRO A 164 -3.61 -1.15 -5.60
CA PRO A 164 -4.24 -0.94 -4.31
C PRO A 164 -3.19 -0.83 -3.19
N GLY A 165 -3.63 -0.46 -1.99
CA GLY A 165 -2.89 -0.56 -0.73
C GLY A 165 -3.65 -1.38 0.31
N ASN A 166 -3.13 -1.45 1.54
CA ASN A 166 -3.74 -2.24 2.63
C ASN A 166 -5.16 -1.78 3.00
N ASP A 167 -5.48 -0.51 2.84
CA ASP A 167 -6.76 0.05 3.27
C ASP A 167 -7.87 -0.04 2.22
N ASP A 168 -7.53 -0.44 0.99
CA ASP A 168 -8.46 -0.49 -0.14
C ASP A 168 -9.39 -1.71 -0.12
N GLY A 169 -8.91 -2.84 0.43
CA GLY A 169 -9.61 -4.13 0.39
C GLY A 169 -9.90 -4.61 -1.05
N ARG A 170 -10.58 -5.76 -1.18
CA ARG A 170 -10.91 -6.32 -2.52
C ARG A 170 -11.92 -5.48 -3.29
N ALA A 171 -12.73 -4.70 -2.60
CA ALA A 171 -13.62 -3.73 -3.23
C ALA A 171 -12.85 -2.65 -3.99
N GLY A 172 -11.77 -2.11 -3.40
CA GLY A 172 -10.91 -1.14 -4.10
C GLY A 172 -10.19 -1.76 -5.29
N GLU A 173 -9.72 -2.99 -5.17
CA GLU A 173 -9.15 -3.72 -6.33
C GLU A 173 -10.16 -3.90 -7.46
N GLU A 174 -11.40 -4.28 -7.15
CA GLU A 174 -12.47 -4.40 -8.16
C GLU A 174 -12.83 -3.05 -8.78
N ALA A 175 -12.81 -1.96 -8.00
CA ALA A 175 -13.01 -0.61 -8.53
C ALA A 175 -11.89 -0.21 -9.51
N LEU A 176 -10.63 -0.55 -9.22
CA LEU A 176 -9.53 -0.36 -10.16
C LEU A 176 -9.69 -1.23 -11.42
N ALA A 177 -10.15 -2.48 -11.26
CA ALA A 177 -10.44 -3.37 -12.39
C ALA A 177 -11.58 -2.80 -13.27
N GLU A 178 -12.60 -2.20 -12.68
CA GLU A 178 -13.66 -1.48 -13.41
C GLU A 178 -13.11 -0.26 -14.14
N GLY A 179 -12.25 0.54 -13.50
CA GLY A 179 -11.54 1.65 -14.14
C GLY A 179 -10.71 1.21 -15.36
N GLU A 180 -10.09 0.03 -15.28
CA GLU A 180 -9.39 -0.62 -16.39
C GLU A 180 -10.35 -1.04 -17.52
N ARG A 181 -11.48 -1.66 -17.20
CA ARG A 181 -12.52 -2.02 -18.20
C ARG A 181 -13.08 -0.79 -18.94
N ARG A 182 -13.17 0.36 -18.26
CA ARG A 182 -13.56 1.66 -18.85
C ARG A 182 -12.43 2.33 -19.65
N GLY A 183 -11.21 1.78 -19.58
CA GLY A 183 -10.02 2.35 -20.21
C GLY A 183 -9.58 3.69 -19.61
N LEU A 184 -9.89 3.92 -18.34
CA LEU A 184 -9.51 5.15 -17.61
C LEU A 184 -8.13 5.01 -16.95
N LEU A 185 -7.80 3.81 -16.47
CA LEU A 185 -6.51 3.49 -15.84
C LEU A 185 -6.11 2.06 -16.16
N SER A 186 -4.97 1.59 -15.66
CA SER A 186 -4.59 0.18 -15.69
C SER A 186 -4.26 -0.31 -14.28
N LEU A 187 -4.88 -1.41 -13.87
CA LEU A 187 -4.58 -2.08 -12.59
C LEU A 187 -3.37 -2.97 -12.79
N ILE A 188 -2.26 -2.63 -12.15
CA ILE A 188 -0.96 -3.32 -12.35
C ILE A 188 -0.47 -4.10 -11.13
N HIS A 189 -1.32 -4.33 -10.13
CA HIS A 189 -0.98 -5.19 -9.00
C HIS A 189 -0.59 -6.59 -9.47
N GLN A 190 0.60 -7.05 -9.06
CA GLN A 190 1.22 -8.31 -9.50
C GLN A 190 1.37 -8.43 -11.03
N LYS A 191 1.60 -7.31 -11.71
CA LYS A 191 1.88 -7.26 -13.15
C LYS A 191 3.10 -6.41 -13.45
N CYS A 192 3.75 -6.71 -14.57
CA CYS A 192 4.75 -5.85 -15.19
C CYS A 192 4.19 -5.30 -16.50
N VAL A 193 4.20 -3.98 -16.68
CA VAL A 193 3.69 -3.32 -17.89
C VAL A 193 4.78 -2.48 -18.56
N PRO A 194 4.95 -2.57 -19.89
CA PRO A 194 5.89 -1.72 -20.61
C PRO A 194 5.32 -0.30 -20.71
N VAL A 195 6.13 0.71 -20.45
CA VAL A 195 5.82 2.14 -20.60
C VAL A 195 7.01 2.81 -21.30
N ARG A 196 6.88 3.10 -22.60
CA ARG A 196 8.01 3.48 -23.46
C ARG A 196 9.17 2.50 -23.35
N ASN A 197 10.34 2.99 -22.92
CA ASN A 197 11.56 2.24 -22.70
C ASN A 197 11.67 1.63 -21.30
N TRP A 198 10.68 1.86 -20.42
CA TRP A 198 10.63 1.38 -19.05
C TRP A 198 9.70 0.17 -18.90
N THR A 199 9.94 -0.64 -17.88
CA THR A 199 9.00 -1.64 -17.37
C THR A 199 8.57 -1.23 -15.97
N VAL A 200 7.26 -1.05 -15.76
CA VAL A 200 6.70 -0.72 -14.43
C VAL A 200 6.15 -2.00 -13.81
N MET A 201 6.68 -2.38 -12.66
CA MET A 201 6.28 -3.54 -11.86
C MET A 201 5.42 -3.07 -10.69
N GLY A 202 4.15 -3.48 -10.65
CA GLY A 202 3.22 -3.09 -9.59
C GLY A 202 3.06 -4.17 -8.52
N TYR A 203 3.16 -3.81 -7.24
CA TYR A 203 2.97 -4.75 -6.13
C TYR A 203 2.48 -4.04 -4.85
N ALA A 204 1.38 -4.52 -4.28
CA ALA A 204 0.60 -3.79 -3.27
C ALA A 204 0.78 -4.27 -1.82
N PHE A 205 1.27 -5.51 -1.62
CA PHE A 205 1.25 -6.08 -0.28
C PHE A 205 2.20 -5.36 0.67
N VAL A 206 1.74 -5.16 1.90
CA VAL A 206 2.55 -4.68 3.04
C VAL A 206 2.81 -5.82 4.03
N PRO A 207 3.90 -5.74 4.83
CA PRO A 207 4.10 -6.64 5.96
C PRO A 207 2.92 -6.61 6.95
N PRO A 208 2.78 -7.62 7.82
CA PRO A 208 1.69 -7.65 8.78
C PRO A 208 1.63 -6.38 9.65
N THR A 209 0.46 -5.75 9.72
CA THR A 209 0.23 -4.53 10.49
C THR A 209 -0.69 -4.76 11.70
N PRO A 210 -0.84 -3.79 12.62
CA PRO A 210 -1.85 -3.82 13.68
C PRO A 210 -3.30 -3.72 13.18
N PHE A 211 -3.52 -3.32 11.92
CA PHE A 211 -4.86 -3.10 11.38
C PHE A 211 -5.57 -4.42 11.07
N LEU A 212 -6.91 -4.43 11.09
CA LEU A 212 -7.66 -5.67 10.93
C LEU A 212 -7.95 -6.04 9.48
N LEU A 213 -7.88 -5.14 8.51
CA LEU A 213 -8.12 -5.47 7.10
C LEU A 213 -6.85 -6.13 6.52
N LYS A 214 -6.94 -7.37 6.05
CA LYS A 214 -5.77 -8.19 5.69
C LYS A 214 -5.69 -8.55 4.21
N ASP A 215 -6.60 -8.04 3.38
CA ASP A 215 -6.67 -8.38 1.95
C ASP A 215 -5.37 -8.09 1.19
N PHE A 216 -4.66 -7.02 1.56
CA PHE A 216 -3.35 -6.62 1.01
C PHE A 216 -2.24 -6.63 2.06
N GLU A 217 -2.34 -7.51 3.05
CA GLU A 217 -1.21 -7.86 3.91
C GLU A 217 -0.65 -9.23 3.55
N ARG A 218 0.66 -9.38 3.67
CA ARG A 218 1.35 -10.65 3.42
C ARG A 218 2.55 -10.78 4.33
N TYR A 219 2.81 -12.01 4.77
CA TYR A 219 4.03 -12.30 5.52
C TYR A 219 5.26 -11.84 4.73
N ASP A 220 6.21 -11.21 5.41
CA ASP A 220 7.30 -10.54 4.71
C ASP A 220 8.35 -11.53 4.14
N VAL A 221 9.20 -12.07 5.02
CA VAL A 221 10.20 -13.10 4.67
C VAL A 221 9.89 -14.48 5.28
N SER A 222 9.05 -14.52 6.32
CA SER A 222 8.67 -15.71 7.08
C SER A 222 7.36 -15.43 7.83
N ARG A 223 6.84 -16.41 8.57
CA ARG A 223 5.63 -16.26 9.41
C ARG A 223 5.82 -15.43 10.68
N TYR A 224 6.96 -14.77 10.82
CA TYR A 224 7.21 -13.84 11.92
C TYR A 224 6.32 -12.59 11.76
N VAL A 225 5.78 -12.12 12.88
CA VAL A 225 4.91 -10.95 13.00
C VAL A 225 5.48 -10.06 14.09
N ASP A 226 5.60 -8.76 13.81
CA ASP A 226 6.15 -7.81 14.77
C ASP A 226 5.23 -7.59 15.97
N PRO A 227 5.80 -7.21 17.14
CA PRO A 227 5.01 -6.90 18.32
C PRO A 227 3.90 -5.86 18.02
N GLY A 228 2.66 -6.23 18.32
CA GLY A 228 1.47 -5.39 18.10
C GLY A 228 0.83 -5.55 16.72
N ALA A 229 1.47 -6.22 15.77
CA ALA A 229 0.83 -6.58 14.51
C ALA A 229 -0.05 -7.83 14.64
N VAL A 230 -1.02 -7.96 13.74
CA VAL A 230 -1.96 -9.09 13.69
C VAL A 230 -1.58 -9.99 12.51
N PRO A 231 -1.44 -11.31 12.70
CA PRO A 231 -1.19 -12.24 11.62
C PRO A 231 -2.22 -12.09 10.49
N PRO A 232 -1.83 -12.16 9.20
CA PRO A 232 -2.76 -11.97 8.09
C PRO A 232 -3.96 -12.92 8.11
N GLU A 233 -3.81 -14.15 8.60
CA GLU A 233 -4.91 -15.11 8.72
C GLU A 233 -5.85 -14.87 9.91
N GLU A 234 -5.46 -14.05 10.88
CA GLU A 234 -6.25 -13.77 12.09
C GLU A 234 -7.08 -12.48 11.98
N GLY A 235 -6.83 -11.67 10.95
CA GLY A 235 -7.64 -10.47 10.68
C GLY A 235 -8.87 -10.73 9.80
N VAL A 236 -9.44 -9.64 9.32
CA VAL A 236 -10.63 -9.59 8.47
C VAL A 236 -10.21 -9.53 7.00
N HIS A 237 -10.82 -10.40 6.19
CA HIS A 237 -10.73 -10.38 4.73
C HIS A 237 -12.08 -9.94 4.15
N SER A 238 -12.05 -8.98 3.24
CA SER A 238 -13.25 -8.45 2.58
C SER A 238 -13.85 -9.39 1.52
N ALA A 239 -13.11 -10.43 1.13
CA ALA A 239 -13.56 -11.52 0.28
C ALA A 239 -13.18 -12.88 0.89
N PRO A 240 -13.80 -14.00 0.47
CA PRO A 240 -13.39 -15.33 0.90
C PRO A 240 -11.91 -15.57 0.66
N ALA A 241 -11.17 -15.94 1.71
CA ALA A 241 -9.74 -16.18 1.66
C ALA A 241 -9.41 -17.57 2.22
N ASP A 242 -8.42 -18.22 1.62
CA ASP A 242 -7.91 -19.51 2.06
C ASP A 242 -6.76 -19.30 3.06
N THR A 243 -6.99 -19.72 4.30
CA THR A 243 -6.02 -19.62 5.41
C THR A 243 -4.70 -20.31 5.07
N ASP A 244 -4.73 -21.49 4.44
CA ASP A 244 -3.50 -22.24 4.13
C ASP A 244 -2.68 -21.49 3.08
N ALA A 245 -3.35 -20.89 2.09
CA ALA A 245 -2.72 -20.06 1.08
C ALA A 245 -2.12 -18.78 1.67
N ILE A 246 -2.82 -18.13 2.61
CA ILE A 246 -2.32 -16.94 3.32
C ILE A 246 -1.04 -17.29 4.10
N GLN A 247 -1.05 -18.40 4.84
CA GLN A 247 0.08 -18.82 5.67
C GLN A 247 1.31 -19.24 4.86
N ALA A 248 1.11 -19.72 3.63
CA ALA A 248 2.19 -20.15 2.75
C ALA A 248 2.79 -18.99 1.93
N ALA A 249 2.06 -17.89 1.72
CA ALA A 249 2.49 -16.82 0.85
C ALA A 249 3.38 -15.79 1.56
N THR A 250 4.49 -15.40 0.93
CA THR A 250 5.36 -14.32 1.41
C THR A 250 5.64 -13.27 0.35
N ILE A 251 5.90 -12.03 0.78
CA ILE A 251 6.33 -10.93 -0.09
C ILE A 251 7.59 -11.32 -0.86
N ARG A 252 8.55 -11.94 -0.17
CA ARG A 252 9.77 -12.47 -0.80
C ARG A 252 9.48 -13.37 -2.00
N GLU A 253 8.58 -14.34 -1.83
CA GLU A 253 8.26 -15.30 -2.89
C GLU A 253 7.46 -14.67 -4.03
N ASP A 254 6.55 -13.74 -3.72
CA ASP A 254 5.85 -13.00 -4.75
C ASP A 254 6.79 -12.17 -5.61
N LEU A 255 7.68 -11.39 -4.97
CA LEU A 255 8.65 -10.57 -5.69
C LEU A 255 9.59 -11.43 -6.54
N ALA A 256 10.01 -12.59 -6.04
CA ALA A 256 10.82 -13.54 -6.80
C ALA A 256 10.09 -14.06 -8.06
N ARG A 257 8.78 -14.35 -7.96
CA ARG A 257 7.94 -14.78 -9.09
C ARG A 257 7.63 -13.67 -10.08
N LEU A 258 7.37 -12.46 -9.58
CA LEU A 258 6.94 -11.32 -10.37
C LEU A 258 8.10 -10.65 -11.12
N ALA A 259 9.33 -10.78 -10.62
CA ALA A 259 10.52 -10.17 -11.19
C ALA A 259 10.66 -10.47 -12.70
N PRO A 260 10.56 -9.44 -13.56
CA PRO A 260 10.65 -9.64 -15.00
C PRO A 260 12.10 -9.89 -15.42
N ALA A 261 12.27 -10.66 -16.51
CA ALA A 261 13.57 -10.85 -17.14
C ALA A 261 13.94 -9.64 -18.04
N VAL A 262 14.09 -8.46 -17.43
CA VAL A 262 14.43 -7.20 -18.11
C VAL A 262 15.73 -6.61 -17.58
N ASP A 263 16.28 -5.65 -18.32
CA ASP A 263 17.39 -4.84 -17.83
C ASP A 263 16.97 -4.07 -16.56
N ARG A 264 17.70 -4.27 -15.47
CA ARG A 264 17.47 -3.61 -14.19
C ARG A 264 17.50 -2.09 -14.30
N GLY A 265 18.33 -1.55 -15.20
CA GLY A 265 18.41 -0.11 -15.48
C GLY A 265 17.16 0.50 -16.12
N ARG A 266 16.17 -0.33 -16.47
CA ARG A 266 14.89 0.09 -17.07
C ARG A 266 13.68 -0.38 -16.26
N LEU A 267 13.89 -0.94 -15.07
CA LEU A 267 12.83 -1.41 -14.18
C LEU A 267 12.45 -0.29 -13.21
N ILE A 268 11.15 0.02 -13.13
CA ILE A 268 10.55 0.91 -12.14
C ILE A 268 9.62 0.07 -11.27
N GLY A 269 9.83 0.08 -9.96
CA GLY A 269 8.95 -0.55 -8.99
C GLY A 269 7.90 0.42 -8.49
N LEU A 270 6.61 0.12 -8.69
CA LEU A 270 5.50 0.77 -7.99
C LEU A 270 5.07 -0.16 -6.85
N PHE A 271 5.55 0.14 -5.65
CA PHE A 271 5.33 -0.65 -4.45
C PHE A 271 4.49 0.15 -3.46
N HIS A 272 3.51 -0.46 -2.80
CA HIS A 272 2.82 0.27 -1.75
C HIS A 272 3.71 0.39 -0.50
N ALA A 273 4.21 -0.76 0.00
CA ALA A 273 5.14 -0.78 1.13
C ALA A 273 6.49 -0.12 0.79
N PRO A 274 7.09 0.65 1.71
CA PRO A 274 8.50 1.04 1.64
C PRO A 274 9.45 -0.11 2.01
N PRO A 275 10.71 -0.09 1.54
CA PRO A 275 11.73 -1.04 1.99
C PRO A 275 12.16 -0.74 3.43
N TYR A 276 12.43 -1.80 4.20
CA TYR A 276 12.90 -1.70 5.58
C TYR A 276 14.21 -0.90 5.71
N ASP A 277 14.35 -0.20 6.83
CA ASP A 277 15.54 0.58 7.23
C ASP A 277 15.87 1.70 6.22
N THR A 278 14.87 2.52 5.91
CA THR A 278 14.99 3.70 5.07
C THR A 278 14.33 4.92 5.70
N ARG A 279 14.48 6.08 5.07
CA ARG A 279 13.75 7.30 5.44
C ARG A 279 12.25 7.21 5.13
N LEU A 280 11.83 6.20 4.38
CA LEU A 280 10.48 6.06 3.85
C LEU A 280 9.61 5.09 4.66
N ASP A 281 10.17 4.42 5.66
CA ASP A 281 9.47 3.43 6.48
C ASP A 281 9.47 3.74 7.98
N LEU A 282 9.73 5.00 8.34
CA LEU A 282 9.72 5.46 9.72
C LEU A 282 8.29 5.75 10.19
N ALA A 283 7.84 4.99 11.17
CA ALA A 283 6.61 5.23 11.92
C ALA A 283 6.89 5.93 13.26
N ASP A 284 5.89 6.62 13.82
CA ASP A 284 5.97 7.34 15.11
C ASP A 284 5.89 6.38 16.32
N LEU A 285 6.85 5.44 16.36
CA LEU A 285 6.94 4.36 17.33
C LEU A 285 8.17 4.45 18.22
N ALA A 286 9.04 5.44 17.99
CA ALA A 286 10.28 5.60 18.74
C ALA A 286 10.03 5.69 20.26
N GLY A 287 10.65 4.79 21.02
CA GLY A 287 10.51 4.71 22.48
C GLY A 287 9.21 4.08 22.98
N ARG A 288 8.29 3.67 22.08
CA ARG A 288 7.07 2.96 22.46
C ARG A 288 7.35 1.47 22.74
N ARG A 289 6.47 0.85 23.53
CA ARG A 289 6.55 -0.56 23.91
C ARG A 289 5.17 -1.21 23.88
N ILE A 290 5.11 -2.49 23.52
CA ILE A 290 3.91 -3.34 23.62
C ILE A 290 4.34 -4.63 24.33
N ASP A 291 3.56 -5.05 25.35
CA ASP A 291 3.83 -6.25 26.16
C ASP A 291 5.27 -6.34 26.69
N GLY A 292 5.86 -5.19 27.02
CA GLY A 292 7.23 -5.10 27.50
C GLY A 292 8.30 -5.19 26.41
N ALA A 293 7.97 -5.45 25.15
CA ALA A 293 8.89 -5.40 24.01
C ALA A 293 8.97 -3.96 23.44
N PRO A 294 10.17 -3.45 23.10
CA PRO A 294 10.30 -2.19 22.36
C PRO A 294 9.74 -2.34 20.93
N LEU A 295 9.13 -1.29 20.42
CA LEU A 295 8.71 -1.22 19.02
C LEU A 295 9.86 -0.68 18.15
N ASP A 296 10.04 -1.28 16.98
CA ASP A 296 10.92 -0.77 15.94
C ASP A 296 10.21 0.40 15.22
N PRO A 297 10.83 1.58 15.09
CA PRO A 297 10.28 2.64 14.24
C PRO A 297 10.31 2.30 12.75
N HIS A 298 11.15 1.37 12.29
CA HIS A 298 11.16 0.92 10.90
C HIS A 298 10.11 -0.18 10.69
N VAL A 299 9.09 0.12 9.91
CA VAL A 299 7.94 -0.78 9.66
C VAL A 299 7.88 -1.26 8.20
N GLY A 300 8.93 -1.00 7.41
CA GLY A 300 9.01 -1.38 6.01
C GLY A 300 9.25 -2.87 5.79
N SER A 301 9.20 -3.30 4.53
CA SER A 301 9.42 -4.69 4.15
C SER A 301 10.90 -5.04 4.02
N ILE A 302 11.36 -6.04 4.78
CA ILE A 302 12.72 -6.61 4.66
C ILE A 302 12.83 -7.36 3.34
N ALA A 303 11.78 -8.07 2.92
CA ALA A 303 11.77 -8.75 1.62
C ALA A 303 11.95 -7.77 0.47
N LEU A 304 11.27 -6.63 0.52
CA LEU A 304 11.38 -5.59 -0.49
C LEU A 304 12.76 -4.93 -0.47
N ARG A 305 13.31 -4.62 0.71
CA ARG A 305 14.70 -4.13 0.86
C ARG A 305 15.70 -5.07 0.16
N ARG A 306 15.63 -6.37 0.45
CA ARG A 306 16.50 -7.39 -0.17
C ARG A 306 16.28 -7.48 -1.68
N PHE A 307 15.04 -7.43 -2.13
CA PHE A 307 14.72 -7.42 -3.55
C PHE A 307 15.38 -6.22 -4.27
N LEU A 308 15.33 -5.03 -3.69
CA LEU A 308 15.96 -3.84 -4.26
C LEU A 308 17.50 -3.96 -4.28
N GLU A 309 18.11 -4.51 -3.23
CA GLU A 309 19.56 -4.77 -3.18
C GLU A 309 20.02 -5.80 -4.22
N GLU A 310 19.23 -6.85 -4.46
CA GLU A 310 19.54 -7.93 -5.39
C GLU A 310 19.26 -7.57 -6.85
N ARG A 311 18.11 -6.93 -7.10
CA ARG A 311 17.64 -6.63 -8.46
C ARG A 311 18.07 -5.25 -8.95
N GLU A 312 18.30 -4.32 -8.03
CA GLU A 312 18.66 -2.92 -8.29
C GLU A 312 17.85 -2.28 -9.44
N PRO A 313 16.50 -2.23 -9.34
CA PRO A 313 15.71 -1.47 -10.29
C PRO A 313 16.18 -0.01 -10.34
N HIS A 314 15.94 0.67 -11.45
CA HIS A 314 16.34 2.07 -11.60
C HIS A 314 15.69 2.98 -10.55
N LEU A 315 14.40 2.74 -10.30
CA LEU A 315 13.55 3.54 -9.43
C LEU A 315 12.57 2.64 -8.67
N ALA A 316 12.29 2.97 -7.42
CA ALA A 316 11.22 2.39 -6.62
C ALA A 316 10.37 3.50 -5.98
N LEU A 317 9.06 3.34 -6.00
CA LEU A 317 8.07 4.32 -5.55
C LEU A 317 7.25 3.69 -4.43
N HIS A 318 7.00 4.43 -3.35
CA HIS A 318 6.46 3.91 -2.09
C HIS A 318 5.40 4.84 -1.45
N GLY A 319 4.45 4.24 -0.74
CA GLY A 319 3.42 4.91 0.08
C GLY A 319 3.43 4.40 1.53
N HIS A 320 2.24 4.15 2.08
CA HIS A 320 1.95 3.40 3.31
C HIS A 320 2.29 4.12 4.63
N VAL A 321 3.51 4.62 4.82
CA VAL A 321 3.96 5.16 6.13
C VAL A 321 3.89 6.69 6.13
N HIS A 322 2.77 7.24 6.59
CA HIS A 322 2.39 8.65 6.37
C HIS A 322 3.31 9.66 7.06
N GLU A 323 3.78 9.33 8.25
CA GLU A 323 4.68 10.18 9.04
C GLU A 323 6.14 10.18 8.56
N SER A 324 6.52 9.26 7.66
CA SER A 324 7.93 9.04 7.31
C SER A 324 8.65 10.29 6.85
N VAL A 325 8.05 11.09 5.97
CA VAL A 325 8.69 12.33 5.47
C VAL A 325 8.79 13.39 6.56
N ARG A 326 7.78 13.49 7.44
CA ARG A 326 7.82 14.41 8.58
C ARG A 326 8.92 14.02 9.57
N LEU A 327 9.10 12.73 9.84
CA LEU A 327 10.08 12.21 10.78
C LEU A 327 11.51 12.23 10.22
N SER A 328 11.70 11.83 8.96
CA SER A 328 13.02 11.74 8.31
C SER A 328 13.50 13.07 7.73
N GLY A 329 12.58 13.99 7.45
CA GLY A 329 12.82 15.24 6.73
C GLY A 329 13.08 15.06 5.22
N ASN A 330 12.92 13.85 4.67
CA ASN A 330 13.21 13.59 3.26
C ASN A 330 12.26 12.54 2.65
N PHE A 331 11.81 12.79 1.43
CA PHE A 331 10.97 11.86 0.65
C PHE A 331 11.77 11.02 -0.35
N ILE A 332 13.10 11.21 -0.39
CA ILE A 332 14.02 10.46 -1.23
C ILE A 332 14.96 9.63 -0.35
N ASP A 333 15.15 8.37 -0.73
CA ASP A 333 16.23 7.54 -0.20
C ASP A 333 16.91 6.72 -1.30
N ARG A 334 17.91 5.93 -0.94
CA ARG A 334 18.62 5.02 -1.84
C ARG A 334 18.86 3.66 -1.19
N VAL A 335 18.52 2.62 -1.92
CA VAL A 335 18.91 1.24 -1.61
C VAL A 335 19.84 0.77 -2.71
N GLY A 336 21.13 0.62 -2.39
CA GLY A 336 22.16 0.39 -3.41
C GLY A 336 22.15 1.49 -4.47
N ARG A 337 21.87 1.11 -5.73
CA ARG A 337 21.76 2.06 -6.87
C ARG A 337 20.33 2.57 -7.11
N THR A 338 19.33 1.91 -6.53
CA THR A 338 17.92 2.27 -6.71
C THR A 338 17.59 3.57 -6.00
N VAL A 339 17.04 4.54 -6.72
CA VAL A 339 16.41 5.72 -6.12
C VAL A 339 15.03 5.30 -5.58
N CYS A 340 14.74 5.60 -4.33
CA CYS A 340 13.46 5.33 -3.70
C CYS A 340 12.74 6.66 -3.44
N LEU A 341 11.50 6.82 -3.90
CA LEU A 341 10.68 8.02 -3.66
C LEU A 341 9.42 7.66 -2.87
N GLY A 342 9.13 8.42 -1.82
CA GLY A 342 7.91 8.29 -1.01
C GLY A 342 6.90 9.39 -1.31
N ALA A 343 5.62 9.03 -1.44
CA ALA A 343 4.51 9.98 -1.62
C ALA A 343 3.54 10.04 -0.43
N ALA A 344 3.65 9.15 0.55
CA ALA A 344 2.82 9.16 1.75
C ALA A 344 2.89 10.51 2.49
N HIS A 345 1.77 10.92 3.09
CA HIS A 345 1.64 12.23 3.73
C HIS A 345 0.54 12.26 4.79
N ASP A 346 0.90 12.67 6.00
CA ASP A 346 0.00 12.82 7.15
C ASP A 346 -0.59 14.24 7.29
N GLY A 347 -0.24 15.18 6.40
CA GLY A 347 -0.77 16.55 6.40
C GLY A 347 -2.03 16.75 5.54
N PRO A 348 -2.66 17.95 5.61
CA PRO A 348 -3.92 18.24 4.91
C PRO A 348 -3.76 18.37 3.38
N GLU A 349 -2.55 18.57 2.88
CA GLU A 349 -2.26 18.77 1.46
C GLU A 349 -2.34 17.47 0.64
N LEU A 350 -2.31 17.60 -0.68
CA LEU A 350 -1.88 16.55 -1.59
C LEU A 350 -0.35 16.61 -1.71
N ALA A 351 0.35 15.54 -1.32
CA ALA A 351 1.75 15.36 -1.67
C ALA A 351 1.86 14.81 -3.09
N LEU A 352 2.28 15.65 -4.03
CA LEU A 352 2.51 15.28 -5.43
C LEU A 352 4.01 15.13 -5.68
N VAL A 353 4.46 13.91 -5.97
CA VAL A 353 5.82 13.68 -6.44
C VAL A 353 5.84 13.80 -7.96
N SER A 354 6.71 14.66 -8.49
CA SER A 354 6.93 14.83 -9.92
C SER A 354 8.39 14.57 -10.26
N PHE A 355 8.64 13.80 -11.32
CA PHE A 355 9.99 13.38 -11.67
C PHE A 355 10.12 13.08 -13.17
N ASP A 356 11.35 13.12 -13.67
CA ASP A 356 11.75 12.53 -14.95
C ASP A 356 12.28 11.11 -14.66
N PRO A 357 11.74 10.05 -15.29
CA PRO A 357 12.24 8.70 -15.06
C PRO A 357 13.71 8.50 -15.47
N GLU A 358 14.30 9.37 -16.32
CA GLU A 358 15.74 9.32 -16.60
C GLU A 358 16.60 9.93 -15.49
N HIS A 359 16.03 10.84 -14.68
CA HIS A 359 16.70 11.58 -13.63
C HIS A 359 15.91 11.57 -12.30
N PRO A 360 15.56 10.38 -11.75
CA PRO A 360 14.65 10.29 -10.61
C PRO A 360 15.19 10.92 -9.32
N ALA A 361 16.50 11.12 -9.21
CA ALA A 361 17.12 11.80 -8.07
C ALA A 361 16.81 13.30 -8.01
N GLU A 362 16.34 13.89 -9.12
CA GLU A 362 15.93 15.30 -9.22
C GLU A 362 14.42 15.48 -8.99
N ALA A 363 13.74 14.43 -8.51
CA ALA A 363 12.33 14.46 -8.19
C ALA A 363 11.98 15.62 -7.25
N ARG A 364 10.77 16.15 -7.41
CA ARG A 364 10.20 17.22 -6.58
C ARG A 364 8.98 16.69 -5.88
N ARG A 365 8.79 17.08 -4.62
CA ARG A 365 7.58 16.82 -3.84
C ARG A 365 6.89 18.14 -3.55
N ASP A 366 5.77 18.37 -4.24
CA ASP A 366 4.93 19.54 -4.06
C ASP A 366 3.85 19.22 -3.02
N LEU A 367 3.72 20.06 -1.99
CA LEU A 367 2.59 20.01 -1.06
C LEU A 367 1.52 20.98 -1.55
N LEU A 368 0.50 20.43 -2.20
CA LEU A 368 -0.54 21.19 -2.87
C LEU A 368 -1.75 21.36 -1.92
N PRO A 369 -2.18 22.61 -1.61
CA PRO A 369 -3.36 22.84 -0.79
C PRO A 369 -4.62 22.22 -1.41
N VAL A 370 -5.52 21.76 -0.56
CA VAL A 370 -6.73 21.00 -0.91
C VAL A 370 -7.99 21.72 -0.46
#